data_AF-A0A8H7U4Z7-F1
#
_entry.id   AF-A0A8H7U4Z7-F1
#
_cell.length_a   1.000
_cell.length_b   1.000
_cell.length_c   1.000
_cell.angle_alpha   90.00
_cell.angle_beta   90.00
_cell.angle_gamma   90.00
#
_symmetry.space_group_name_H-M   'P 1'
#
loop_
_entity.id
_entity.type
_entity.pdbx_description
1 polymer ?
#
loop_
_entity_poly.entity_id
_entity_poly.type
_entity_poly.pdbx_seq_one_letter_code
_entity_poly.pdbx_strand_id
1 'polypeptide(L)'
;MLTYLHHSDPTIPHYRKEEWSWVRGAAATVDRPLLGWAGRFFLHNHSRSSDNQPEITKCVRSVLKEHYNYDSTNTFFALYRSFTECVFIEEDGAIVFYKNKHGHSQRDVAEMKLKEIDATWNAEEQDNGVQVVE
;
A
#
# COMPACT_ATOMS: atom_id res chain seq x y z
N MET A 1 -8.78 -8.40 10.02
CA MET A 1 -9.49 -7.84 8.85
C MET A 1 -8.96 -6.46 8.46
N LEU A 2 -8.95 -5.46 9.35
CA LEU A 2 -8.50 -4.09 9.03
C LEU A 2 -7.05 -4.03 8.51
N THR A 3 -6.09 -4.47 9.33
CA THR A 3 -4.66 -4.50 8.95
C THR A 3 -4.40 -5.38 7.73
N TYR A 4 -5.05 -6.54 7.67
CA TYR A 4 -4.99 -7.43 6.51
C TYR A 4 -5.37 -6.69 5.23
N LEU A 5 -6.52 -6.01 5.18
CA LEU A 5 -6.94 -5.27 3.99
C LEU A 5 -5.98 -4.12 3.67
N HIS A 6 -5.46 -3.40 4.66
CA HIS A 6 -4.52 -2.29 4.42
C HIS A 6 -3.21 -2.74 3.76
N HIS A 7 -2.77 -3.98 3.98
CA HIS A 7 -1.50 -4.50 3.49
C HIS A 7 -1.63 -5.64 2.47
N SER A 8 -2.83 -6.16 2.25
CA SER A 8 -3.11 -7.29 1.33
C SER A 8 -4.10 -6.86 0.27
N ASP A 9 -3.57 -6.45 -0.88
CA ASP A 9 -4.34 -6.10 -2.07
C ASP A 9 -3.51 -6.37 -3.33
N PRO A 10 -4.11 -6.82 -4.44
CA PRO A 10 -3.36 -7.12 -5.66
C PRO A 10 -2.71 -5.88 -6.30
N THR A 11 -3.05 -4.67 -5.84
CA THR A 11 -2.48 -3.41 -6.36
C THR A 11 -1.20 -2.95 -5.63
N ILE A 12 -0.83 -3.59 -4.52
CA ILE A 12 0.32 -3.18 -3.69
C ILE A 12 1.57 -3.98 -4.08
N PRO A 13 2.71 -3.30 -4.30
CA PRO A 13 3.99 -3.98 -4.53
C PRO A 13 4.58 -4.56 -3.24
N HIS A 14 5.25 -5.69 -3.36
CA HIS A 14 6.09 -6.29 -2.32
C HIS A 14 7.55 -6.08 -2.70
N TYR A 15 8.25 -5.35 -1.84
CA TYR A 15 9.68 -5.07 -2.01
C TYR A 15 10.50 -6.09 -1.24
N ARG A 16 11.45 -6.73 -1.92
CA ARG A 16 12.47 -7.56 -1.27
C ARG A 16 13.60 -6.69 -0.73
N LYS A 17 14.50 -7.31 0.03
CA LYS A 17 15.58 -6.63 0.76
C LYS A 17 16.37 -5.61 -0.07
N GLU A 18 16.63 -5.89 -1.34
CA GLU A 18 17.40 -5.02 -2.23
C GLU A 18 16.65 -3.74 -2.63
N GLU A 19 15.32 -3.79 -2.72
CA GLU A 19 14.47 -2.69 -3.17
C GLU A 19 13.63 -2.06 -2.05
N TRP A 20 13.74 -2.59 -0.84
CA TRP A 20 12.99 -2.13 0.32
C TRP A 20 13.65 -0.90 0.94
N SER A 21 12.84 0.13 1.23
CA SER A 21 13.21 1.29 2.04
C SER A 21 12.06 1.62 2.98
N TRP A 22 12.31 2.45 3.99
CA TRP A 22 11.30 2.77 4.99
C TRP A 22 10.09 3.46 4.35
N VAL A 23 10.31 4.44 3.48
CA VAL A 23 9.23 5.16 2.80
C VAL A 23 8.48 4.25 1.82
N ARG A 24 9.18 3.39 1.06
CA ARG A 24 8.52 2.41 0.16
C ARG A 24 7.63 1.44 0.93
N GLY A 25 8.09 0.98 2.10
CA GLY A 25 7.29 0.15 3.00
C GLY A 25 6.07 0.87 3.57
N ALA A 26 6.23 2.11 4.02
CA ALA A 26 5.12 2.93 4.54
C ALA A 26 4.07 3.26 3.46
N ALA A 27 4.53 3.51 2.22
CA ALA A 27 3.67 3.80 1.08
C ALA A 27 3.00 2.55 0.47
N ALA A 28 3.45 1.34 0.82
CA ALA A 28 2.86 0.07 0.39
C ALA A 28 1.58 -0.27 1.18
N THR A 29 0.62 0.66 1.19
CA THR A 29 -0.68 0.53 1.83
C THR A 29 -1.79 1.02 0.94
N VAL A 30 -3.02 0.64 1.26
CA VAL A 30 -4.23 1.03 0.52
C VAL A 30 -5.30 1.49 1.48
N ASP A 31 -5.74 2.73 1.29
CA ASP A 31 -6.76 3.35 2.12
C ASP A 31 -8.16 2.93 1.69
N ARG A 32 -9.03 2.65 2.67
CA ARG A 32 -10.41 2.18 2.44
C ARG A 32 -11.38 2.64 3.51
N PRO A 33 -12.64 2.91 3.15
CA PRO A 33 -13.70 3.15 4.12
C PRO A 33 -14.17 1.83 4.75
N LEU A 34 -13.57 1.45 5.89
CA LEU A 34 -13.93 0.22 6.61
C LEU A 34 -15.43 0.21 6.98
N LEU A 35 -16.18 -0.75 6.42
CA LEU A 35 -17.63 -0.91 6.60
C LEU A 35 -18.44 0.37 6.32
N GLY A 36 -17.90 1.30 5.52
CA GLY A 36 -18.53 2.57 5.19
C GLY A 36 -19.01 3.35 6.43
N TRP A 37 -20.27 3.81 6.38
CA TRP A 37 -20.88 4.58 7.47
C TRP A 37 -20.97 3.78 8.78
N ALA A 38 -21.24 2.47 8.68
CA ALA A 38 -21.41 1.60 9.85
C ALA A 38 -20.09 1.45 10.61
N GLY A 39 -18.96 1.29 9.90
CA GLY A 39 -17.65 1.28 10.56
C GLY A 39 -17.27 2.64 11.17
N ARG A 40 -17.67 3.74 10.53
CA ARG A 40 -17.49 5.08 11.10
C ARG A 40 -18.26 5.28 12.41
N PHE A 41 -19.45 4.69 12.51
CA PHE A 41 -20.34 4.80 13.65
C PHE A 41 -19.99 3.80 14.77
N PHE A 42 -19.97 2.50 14.46
CA PHE A 42 -19.80 1.42 15.44
C PHE A 42 -18.35 1.09 15.80
N LEU A 43 -17.45 1.15 14.82
CA LEU A 43 -16.03 0.86 15.07
C LEU A 43 -15.23 2.11 15.41
N HIS A 44 -15.96 3.19 15.69
CA HIS A 44 -15.44 4.53 15.88
C HIS A 44 -14.34 4.89 14.88
N ASN A 45 -14.41 4.44 13.62
CA ASN A 45 -13.25 4.55 12.69
C ASN A 45 -11.96 4.11 13.41
N HIS A 46 -11.79 2.81 13.75
CA HIS A 46 -10.79 2.21 14.67
C HIS A 46 -9.31 2.60 14.47
N SER A 47 -9.04 3.53 13.56
CA SER A 47 -7.88 4.39 13.55
C SER A 47 -8.00 5.65 14.48
N ARG A 48 -9.09 5.90 15.23
CA ARG A 48 -9.33 7.07 16.11
C ARG A 48 -8.44 7.17 17.38
N SER A 49 -7.13 7.09 17.25
CA SER A 49 -6.23 7.62 18.27
C SER A 49 -5.93 9.12 18.09
N SER A 50 -6.46 9.79 17.05
CA SER A 50 -6.23 11.23 16.83
C SER A 50 -7.34 11.87 16.00
N ASP A 51 -7.88 13.00 16.49
CA ASP A 51 -8.91 13.82 15.83
C ASP A 51 -8.47 14.42 14.46
N ASN A 52 -7.21 14.23 14.07
CA ASN A 52 -6.59 14.82 12.88
C ASN A 52 -6.53 13.91 11.65
N GLN A 53 -7.10 12.71 11.68
CA GLN A 53 -6.96 11.75 10.58
C GLN A 53 -7.41 12.21 9.20
N PRO A 54 -8.59 12.84 9.04
CA PRO A 54 -8.97 13.39 7.74
C PRO A 54 -7.96 14.41 7.22
N GLU A 55 -7.31 15.15 8.12
CA GLU A 55 -6.29 16.13 7.77
C GLU A 55 -4.97 15.46 7.39
N ILE A 56 -4.55 14.43 8.13
CA ILE A 56 -3.40 13.59 7.77
C ILE A 56 -3.61 12.96 6.40
N THR A 57 -4.80 12.39 6.14
CA THR A 57 -5.13 11.81 4.83
C THR A 57 -5.05 12.84 3.71
N LYS A 58 -5.50 14.08 3.92
CA LYS A 58 -5.35 15.17 2.93
C LYS A 58 -3.88 15.48 2.67
N CYS A 59 -3.06 15.59 3.72
CA CYS A 59 -1.62 15.85 3.59
C CYS A 59 -0.89 14.70 2.88
N VAL A 60 -1.20 13.45 3.23
CA VAL A 60 -0.61 12.27 2.57
C VAL A 60 -1.02 12.21 1.11
N ARG A 61 -2.31 12.45 0.80
CA ARG A 61 -2.81 12.48 -0.58
C ARG A 61 -2.18 13.59 -1.41
N SER A 62 -1.90 14.77 -0.81
CA SER A 62 -1.26 15.88 -1.54
C SER A 62 0.19 15.58 -1.91
N VAL A 63 0.90 14.80 -1.10
CA VAL A 63 2.26 14.33 -1.37
C VAL A 63 2.27 13.19 -2.40
N LEU A 64 1.47 12.14 -2.18
CA LEU A 64 1.47 10.94 -3.01
C LEU A 64 0.75 11.13 -4.36
N LYS A 65 -0.19 12.08 -4.45
CA LYS A 65 -0.92 12.43 -5.69
C LYS A 65 -1.51 11.19 -6.37
N GLU A 66 -1.13 10.94 -7.62
CA GLU A 66 -1.59 9.81 -8.45
C GLU A 66 -1.16 8.44 -7.88
N HIS A 67 -0.16 8.41 -7.00
CA HIS A 67 0.33 7.20 -6.35
C HIS A 67 -0.40 6.90 -5.04
N TYR A 68 -1.33 7.75 -4.61
CA TYR A 68 -2.17 7.47 -3.44
C TYR A 68 -3.14 6.32 -3.74
N ASN A 69 -2.90 5.17 -3.14
CA ASN A 69 -3.70 3.97 -3.38
C ASN A 69 -4.97 3.99 -2.52
N TYR A 70 -6.13 4.14 -3.18
CA TYR A 70 -7.44 4.21 -2.53
C TYR A 70 -8.41 3.24 -3.18
N ASP A 71 -9.10 2.45 -2.36
CA ASP A 71 -10.12 1.52 -2.81
C ASP A 71 -11.45 1.78 -2.11
N SER A 72 -12.44 2.19 -2.90
CA SER A 72 -13.80 2.49 -2.42
C SER A 72 -14.71 1.26 -2.36
N THR A 73 -14.22 0.08 -2.74
CA THR A 73 -15.01 -1.14 -2.79
C THR A 73 -15.52 -1.53 -1.41
N ASN A 74 -16.72 -2.12 -1.36
CA ASN A 74 -17.28 -2.62 -0.11
C ASN A 74 -16.29 -3.56 0.60
N THR A 75 -16.11 -3.37 1.92
CA THR A 75 -15.11 -4.11 2.72
C THR A 75 -15.20 -5.62 2.58
N PHE A 76 -16.39 -6.20 2.51
CA PHE A 76 -16.53 -7.66 2.38
C PHE A 76 -16.15 -8.14 0.98
N PHE A 77 -16.44 -7.35 -0.05
CA PHE A 77 -16.00 -7.65 -1.40
C PHE A 77 -14.49 -7.46 -1.55
N ALA A 78 -13.92 -6.40 -0.98
CA ALA A 78 -12.47 -6.21 -0.92
C ALA A 78 -11.80 -7.37 -0.19
N LEU A 79 -12.40 -7.84 0.92
CA LEU A 79 -11.91 -9.01 1.66
C LEU A 79 -11.92 -10.26 0.80
N TYR A 80 -13.04 -10.55 0.14
CA TYR A 80 -13.13 -11.67 -0.79
C TYR A 80 -12.08 -11.58 -1.91
N ARG A 81 -11.96 -10.41 -2.55
CA ARG A 81 -10.97 -10.14 -3.60
C ARG A 81 -9.55 -10.36 -3.10
N SER A 82 -9.17 -9.84 -1.94
CA SER A 82 -7.84 -10.07 -1.37
C SER A 82 -7.59 -11.56 -1.12
N PHE A 83 -8.58 -12.31 -0.62
CA PHE A 83 -8.43 -13.77 -0.44
C PHE A 83 -8.31 -14.55 -1.76
N THR A 84 -8.92 -14.10 -2.85
CA THR A 84 -8.89 -14.81 -4.14
C THR A 84 -7.76 -14.37 -5.06
N GLU A 85 -7.35 -13.11 -4.98
CA GLU A 85 -6.32 -12.52 -5.84
C GLU A 85 -4.93 -12.46 -5.18
N CYS A 86 -4.83 -12.46 -3.85
CA CYS A 86 -3.56 -12.45 -3.11
C CYS A 86 -3.19 -13.84 -2.61
N VAL A 87 -2.98 -14.79 -3.53
CA VAL A 87 -2.72 -16.20 -3.17
C VAL A 87 -1.23 -16.46 -2.95
N PHE A 88 -0.37 -15.99 -3.86
CA PHE A 88 1.08 -16.17 -3.75
C PHE A 88 1.84 -15.03 -4.44
N ILE A 89 3.16 -15.02 -4.25
CA ILE A 89 4.11 -14.15 -4.95
C ILE A 89 5.16 -15.03 -5.62
N GLU A 90 5.71 -14.57 -6.75
CA GLU A 90 6.78 -15.27 -7.43
C GLU A 90 8.08 -15.26 -6.61
N GLU A 91 8.93 -16.27 -6.82
CA GLU A 91 10.26 -16.38 -6.20
C GLU A 91 11.32 -15.52 -6.90
N ASP A 92 11.06 -15.04 -8.11
CA ASP A 92 11.96 -14.18 -8.86
C ASP A 92 11.52 -12.71 -8.85
N GLY A 93 12.50 -11.80 -8.94
CA GLY A 93 12.28 -10.35 -9.02
C GLY A 93 12.38 -9.62 -7.66
N ALA A 94 12.96 -8.41 -7.68
CA ALA A 94 13.15 -7.64 -6.45
C ALA A 94 11.88 -6.87 -6.00
N ILE A 95 10.99 -6.57 -6.95
CA ILE A 95 9.66 -6.01 -6.74
C ILE A 95 8.64 -6.99 -7.31
N VAL A 96 7.72 -7.49 -6.50
CA VAL A 96 6.73 -8.49 -6.93
C VAL A 96 5.32 -8.08 -6.53
N PHE A 97 4.34 -8.54 -7.32
CA PHE A 97 2.92 -8.37 -7.02
C PHE A 97 2.28 -9.70 -6.71
N TYR A 98 1.17 -9.64 -5.98
CA TYR A 98 0.35 -10.80 -5.71
C TYR A 98 -0.22 -11.41 -7.00
N LYS A 99 -0.27 -12.74 -7.02
CA LYS A 99 -0.90 -13.54 -8.06
C LYS A 99 -2.03 -14.37 -7.50
N ASN A 100 -3.07 -14.52 -8.31
CA ASN A 100 -4.20 -15.38 -8.01
C ASN A 100 -3.87 -16.86 -8.30
N LYS A 101 -4.80 -17.77 -8.01
CA LYS A 101 -4.63 -19.22 -8.23
C LYS A 101 -4.34 -19.63 -9.69
N HIS A 102 -4.56 -18.73 -10.65
CA HIS A 102 -4.26 -18.94 -12.07
C HIS A 102 -2.91 -18.34 -12.49
N GLY A 103 -2.17 -17.74 -11.56
CA GLY A 103 -0.89 -17.10 -11.84
C GLY A 103 -0.99 -15.71 -12.46
N HIS A 104 -2.18 -15.09 -12.44
CA HIS A 104 -2.37 -13.74 -12.96
C HIS A 104 -2.22 -12.69 -11.84
N SER A 105 -1.45 -11.64 -12.14
CA SER A 105 -1.31 -10.42 -11.35
C SER A 105 -2.26 -9.33 -11.88
N GLN A 106 -2.72 -8.41 -11.01
CA GLN A 106 -3.46 -7.23 -11.47
C GLN A 106 -2.55 -6.07 -11.88
N ARG A 107 -1.35 -6.02 -11.31
CA ARG A 107 -0.33 -5.03 -11.63
C ARG A 107 0.99 -5.74 -11.81
N ASP A 108 1.77 -5.23 -12.74
CA ASP A 108 3.10 -5.71 -13.04
C ASP A 108 4.10 -4.55 -12.94
N VAL A 109 5.36 -4.91 -12.75
CA VAL A 109 6.44 -3.93 -12.67
C VAL A 109 6.68 -3.34 -14.06
N ALA A 110 6.64 -2.01 -14.15
CA ALA A 110 7.03 -1.30 -15.36
C ALA A 110 8.57 -1.23 -15.44
N GLU A 111 9.23 -2.31 -15.87
CA GLU A 111 10.69 -2.46 -15.84
C GLU A 111 11.45 -1.31 -16.50
N MET A 112 10.96 -0.80 -17.63
CA MET A 112 11.61 0.32 -18.33
C MET A 112 11.60 1.60 -17.48
N LYS A 113 10.49 1.87 -16.80
CA LYS A 113 10.37 3.03 -15.90
C LYS A 113 11.14 2.83 -14.60
N LEU A 114 11.22 1.60 -14.11
CA LEU A 114 12.02 1.28 -12.95
C LEU A 114 13.51 1.58 -13.20
N LYS A 115 14.05 1.14 -14.36
CA LYS A 115 15.44 1.43 -14.75
C LYS A 115 15.74 2.94 -14.86
N GLU A 116 14.79 3.73 -15.36
CA GLU A 116 14.92 5.19 -15.40
C GLU A 116 15.01 5.80 -13.99
N ILE A 117 14.19 5.31 -13.05
CA ILE A 117 14.16 5.77 -11.66
C ILE A 117 15.43 5.35 -10.93
N ASP A 118 15.81 4.08 -11.01
CA ASP A 118 16.96 3.52 -10.30
C ASP A 118 18.29 4.17 -10.70
N ALA A 119 18.39 4.72 -11.90
CA ALA A 119 19.56 5.49 -12.34
C ALA A 119 19.80 6.77 -11.51
N THR A 120 18.77 7.27 -10.82
CA THR A 120 18.79 8.54 -10.08
C THR A 120 18.36 8.39 -8.62
N TRP A 121 17.87 7.22 -8.23
CA TRP A 121 17.27 7.00 -6.92
C TRP A 121 18.31 6.55 -5.89
N ASN A 122 18.23 7.12 -4.69
CA ASN A 122 19.04 6.75 -3.54
C ASN A 122 18.12 6.57 -2.32
N ALA A 123 18.12 5.36 -1.74
CA ALA A 123 17.31 5.03 -0.57
C ALA A 123 17.68 5.85 0.67
N GLU A 124 18.97 6.09 0.89
CA GLU A 124 19.45 6.88 2.03
C GLU A 124 19.00 8.34 1.90
N GLU A 125 19.10 8.95 0.72
CA GLU A 125 18.60 10.31 0.50
C GLU A 125 17.09 10.44 0.68
N GLN A 126 16.33 9.45 0.23
CA GLN A 126 14.87 9.41 0.40
C GLN A 126 14.49 9.28 1.89
N ASP A 127 15.21 8.43 2.63
CA ASP A 127 14.93 8.14 4.03
C ASP A 127 15.64 9.13 4.99
N ASN A 128 16.52 10.01 4.50
CA ASN A 128 17.27 11.02 5.27
C ASN A 128 16.39 12.08 5.96
N GLY A 129 15.08 12.12 5.67
CA GLY A 129 14.10 12.87 6.48
C GLY A 129 13.84 12.27 7.87
N VAL A 130 14.43 11.10 8.17
CA VAL A 130 14.30 10.35 9.43
C VAL A 130 15.62 10.38 10.22
N GLN A 131 16.34 11.51 10.25
CA GLN A 131 17.08 11.81 11.48
C GLN A 131 16.01 11.95 12.56
N VAL A 132 15.77 10.84 13.25
CA VAL A 132 14.93 10.77 14.43
C VAL A 132 15.45 11.88 15.33
N VAL A 133 14.65 12.93 15.50
CA VAL A 133 14.91 13.90 16.56
C VAL A 133 14.80 13.09 17.84
N GLU A 134 15.95 12.72 18.42
CA GLU A 134 16.02 12.15 19.77
C GLU A 134 15.40 13.10 20.79
#